data_AF-A0A1L9NUX6-F1
#
_entry.id   AF-A0A1L9NUX6-F1
#
_cell.length_a   1.000
_cell.length_b   1.000
_cell.length_c   1.000
_cell.angle_alpha   90.00
_cell.angle_beta   90.00
_cell.angle_gamma   90.00
#
_symmetry.space_group_name_H-M   'P 1'
#
loop_
_entity.id
_entity.type
_entity.pdbx_description
1 polymer ?
#
loop_
_entity_poly.entity_id
_entity_poly.type
_entity_poly.pdbx_seq_one_letter_code
_entity_poly.pdbx_strand_id
1 'polypeptide(L)'
;MRKVLTLIAFMLPVGSFADVTSPSGKTVECYCTDKGGLRIELGQMTCLQVDGRMFMAQCQMSLNSPMWREVAPGCLSSELGNPALYSLPVDGQV
;
A
#
# COMPACT_ATOMS: atom_id res chain seq x y z
N MET A 1 -28.46 -14.65 31.39
CA MET A 1 -28.28 -13.44 30.56
C MET A 1 -27.39 -12.38 31.24
N ARG A 2 -27.62 -12.03 32.50
CA ARG A 2 -26.82 -11.03 33.25
C ARG A 2 -25.34 -11.39 33.48
N LYS A 3 -25.00 -12.69 33.57
CA LYS A 3 -23.60 -13.17 33.71
C LYS A 3 -22.81 -13.23 32.38
N VAL A 4 -23.50 -13.33 31.25
CA VAL A 4 -22.86 -13.32 29.91
C VAL A 4 -22.40 -11.90 29.58
N LEU A 5 -23.17 -10.88 30.00
CA LEU A 5 -22.84 -9.47 29.79
C LEU A 5 -21.55 -9.05 30.54
N THR A 6 -21.23 -9.68 31.66
CA THR A 6 -20.05 -9.32 32.48
C THR A 6 -18.73 -9.81 31.89
N LEU A 7 -18.75 -10.88 31.07
CA LEU A 7 -17.55 -11.48 30.48
C LEU A 7 -17.07 -10.77 29.21
N ILE A 8 -17.93 -9.97 28.58
CA ILE A 8 -17.62 -9.28 27.30
C ILE A 8 -16.89 -7.94 27.55
N ALA A 9 -16.94 -7.40 28.77
CA ALA A 9 -16.38 -6.09 29.11
C ALA A 9 -14.84 -6.05 29.28
N PHE A 10 -14.13 -7.19 29.15
CA PHE A 10 -12.69 -7.28 29.41
C PHE A 10 -11.79 -7.25 28.16
N MET A 11 -12.37 -7.11 26.96
CA MET A 11 -11.61 -6.96 25.71
C MET A 11 -11.56 -5.50 25.24
N LEU A 12 -11.03 -4.60 26.07
CA LEU A 12 -10.61 -3.30 25.57
C LEU A 12 -9.25 -3.46 24.86
N PRO A 13 -9.15 -3.13 23.56
CA PRO A 13 -7.87 -3.19 22.85
C PRO A 13 -6.93 -2.17 23.47
N VAL A 14 -5.89 -2.64 24.14
CA VAL A 14 -4.77 -1.81 24.60
C VAL A 14 -4.05 -1.31 23.34
N GLY A 15 -4.01 0.00 23.15
CA GLY A 15 -3.31 0.62 22.03
C GLY A 15 -1.84 0.19 22.01
N SER A 16 -1.39 -0.35 20.88
CA SER A 16 0.00 -0.77 20.71
C SER A 16 0.86 0.45 20.37
N PHE A 17 1.68 0.91 21.31
CA PHE A 17 2.64 1.99 21.08
C PHE A 17 3.94 1.38 20.53
N ALA A 18 4.08 1.35 19.21
CA ALA A 18 5.29 0.83 18.53
C ALA A 18 6.18 1.95 17.95
N ASP A 19 5.85 3.22 18.19
CA ASP A 19 6.60 4.36 17.68
C ASP A 19 7.88 4.62 18.48
N VAL A 20 8.99 4.80 17.76
CA VAL A 20 10.30 5.12 18.34
C VAL A 20 10.45 6.65 18.40
N THR A 21 10.68 7.16 19.61
CA THR A 21 11.03 8.58 19.83
C THR A 21 12.54 8.75 19.77
N SER A 22 13.00 9.68 18.95
CA SER A 22 14.40 10.12 18.93
C SER A 22 14.79 10.82 20.23
N PRO A 23 16.10 10.95 20.54
CA PRO A 23 16.58 11.72 21.70
C PRO A 23 16.11 13.18 21.73
N SER A 24 15.75 13.76 20.58
CA SER A 24 15.17 15.11 20.48
C SER A 24 13.66 15.15 20.78
N GLY A 25 13.04 14.03 21.15
CA GLY A 25 11.60 13.93 21.47
C GLY A 25 10.68 13.92 20.25
N LYS A 26 11.22 13.86 19.03
CA LYS A 26 10.45 13.70 17.79
C LYS A 26 10.27 12.22 17.46
N THR A 27 9.08 11.82 17.02
CA THR A 27 8.82 10.49 16.45
C THR A 27 9.69 10.30 15.22
N VAL A 28 10.33 9.14 15.11
CA VAL A 28 11.11 8.76 13.92
C VAL A 28 10.15 8.21 12.88
N GLU A 29 10.02 8.90 11.75
CA GLU A 29 9.19 8.47 10.63
C GLU A 29 10.02 7.64 9.64
N CYS A 30 9.75 6.34 9.54
CA CYS A 30 10.38 5.47 8.56
C CYS A 30 9.49 5.30 7.34
N TYR A 31 10.00 5.67 6.16
CA TYR A 31 9.30 5.57 4.87
C TYR A 31 10.29 5.22 3.76
N CYS A 32 9.78 4.75 2.64
CA CYS A 32 10.57 4.52 1.44
C CYS A 32 10.37 5.67 0.45
N THR A 33 11.34 5.89 -0.43
CA THR A 33 11.22 6.80 -1.56
C THR A 33 11.41 6.07 -2.88
N ASP A 34 10.66 6.49 -3.90
CA ASP A 34 10.91 6.06 -5.27
C ASP A 34 12.02 6.92 -5.92
N LYS A 35 12.29 6.67 -7.20
CA LYS A 35 13.27 7.43 -7.99
C LYS A 35 12.87 8.91 -8.17
N GLY A 36 11.58 9.23 -8.09
CA GLY A 36 11.04 10.59 -8.15
C GLY A 36 11.07 11.32 -6.81
N GLY A 37 11.46 10.65 -5.72
CA GLY A 37 11.43 11.19 -4.37
C GLY A 37 10.05 11.15 -3.71
N LEU A 38 9.08 10.44 -4.30
CA LEU A 38 7.75 10.26 -3.71
C LEU A 38 7.88 9.45 -2.42
N ARG A 39 7.35 9.99 -1.32
CA ARG A 39 7.27 9.30 -0.04
C ARG A 39 6.20 8.21 -0.09
N ILE A 40 6.58 7.01 0.32
CA ILE A 40 5.73 5.82 0.40
C ILE A 40 5.83 5.24 1.83
N GLU A 41 4.69 5.10 2.50
CA GLU A 41 4.61 4.60 3.86
C GLU A 41 4.85 3.08 3.93
N LEU A 42 5.25 2.61 5.12
CA LEU A 42 5.41 1.19 5.39
C LEU A 42 4.11 0.41 5.10
N GLY A 43 4.26 -0.73 4.44
CA GLY A 43 3.15 -1.60 4.01
C GLY A 43 2.51 -1.20 2.68
N GLN A 44 2.73 0.04 2.20
CA GLN A 44 2.23 0.44 0.89
C GLN A 44 3.01 -0.25 -0.24
N MET A 45 2.29 -0.49 -1.34
CA MET A 45 2.83 -1.07 -2.56
C MET A 45 2.89 -0.01 -3.66
N THR A 46 3.96 -0.05 -4.45
CA THR A 46 4.11 0.78 -5.64
C THR A 46 4.82 0.00 -6.74
N CYS A 47 4.68 0.47 -7.97
CA CYS A 47 5.37 -0.06 -9.12
C CYS A 47 6.73 0.65 -9.25
N LEU A 48 7.83 -0.12 -9.18
CA LEU A 48 9.17 0.44 -9.32
C LEU A 48 9.81 0.06 -10.66
N GLN A 49 10.55 1.02 -11.22
CA GLN A 49 11.43 0.81 -12.36
C GLN A 49 12.89 0.97 -11.93
N VAL A 50 13.64 -0.12 -11.90
CA VAL A 50 15.06 -0.12 -11.56
C VAL A 50 15.81 -0.84 -12.68
N ASP A 51 16.84 -0.20 -13.24
CA ASP A 51 17.66 -0.75 -14.32
C ASP A 51 16.86 -1.33 -15.50
N GLY A 52 15.74 -0.68 -15.84
CA GLY A 52 14.87 -1.08 -16.96
C GLY A 52 13.89 -2.21 -16.63
N ARG A 53 13.91 -2.77 -15.41
CA ARG A 53 12.97 -3.82 -14.97
C ARG A 53 11.84 -3.20 -14.13
N MET A 54 10.61 -3.58 -14.46
CA MET A 54 9.40 -3.17 -13.72
C MET A 54 8.98 -4.29 -12.78
N PHE A 55 8.71 -3.96 -11.52
CA PHE A 55 8.17 -4.92 -10.55
C PHE A 55 7.32 -4.23 -9.48
N MET A 56 6.38 -4.99 -8.91
CA MET A 56 5.58 -4.54 -7.78
C MET A 56 6.44 -4.68 -6.51
N ALA A 57 6.62 -3.57 -5.81
CA ALA A 57 7.41 -3.53 -4.58
C ALA A 57 6.55 -3.04 -3.41
N GLN A 58 6.80 -3.59 -2.22
CA GLN A 58 6.24 -3.10 -0.97
C GLN A 58 7.32 -2.42 -0.14
N CYS A 59 7.01 -1.28 0.45
CA CYS A 59 7.86 -0.66 1.46
C CYS A 59 7.76 -1.45 2.76
N GLN A 60 8.86 -2.04 3.21
CA GLN A 60 8.92 -2.87 4.41
C GLN A 60 10.04 -2.41 5.35
N MET A 61 9.98 -2.86 6.60
CA MET A 61 11.04 -2.67 7.56
C MET A 61 11.94 -3.92 7.59
N SER A 62 13.25 -3.76 7.42
CA SER A 62 14.25 -4.81 7.62
C SER A 62 15.41 -4.28 8.44
N LEU A 63 15.76 -4.98 9.53
CA LEU A 63 16.84 -4.56 10.44
C LEU A 63 16.72 -3.10 10.91
N ASN A 64 15.49 -2.64 11.14
CA ASN A 64 15.16 -1.25 11.53
C ASN A 64 15.43 -0.19 10.44
N SER A 65 15.62 -0.60 9.19
CA SER A 65 15.70 0.30 8.03
C SER A 65 14.52 0.08 7.07
N PRO A 66 13.92 1.15 6.51
CA PRO A 66 13.00 1.00 5.39
C PRO A 66 13.72 0.38 4.20
N MET A 67 13.02 -0.51 3.49
CA MET A 67 13.55 -1.26 2.36
C MET A 67 12.47 -1.59 1.33
N TRP A 68 12.85 -1.68 0.06
CA TRP A 68 11.96 -2.09 -1.04
C TRP A 68 11.99 -3.61 -1.24
N ARG A 69 10.89 -4.31 -0.94
CA ARG A 69 10.77 -5.76 -1.20
C ARG A 69 9.96 -5.98 -2.45
N GLU A 70 10.51 -6.70 -3.42
CA GLU A 70 9.75 -7.20 -4.56
C GLU A 70 8.73 -8.24 -4.09
N VAL A 71 7.45 -8.02 -4.40
CA VAL A 71 6.34 -8.90 -4.00
C VAL A 71 5.68 -9.60 -5.18
N ALA A 72 5.80 -9.05 -6.39
CA ALA A 72 5.34 -9.69 -7.62
C ALA A 72 6.12 -9.18 -8.83
N PRO A 73 6.32 -10.03 -9.87
CA PRO A 73 6.92 -9.60 -11.12
C PRO A 73 5.97 -8.68 -11.90
N GLY A 74 6.52 -7.64 -12.53
CA GLY A 74 5.74 -6.66 -13.27
C GLY A 74 4.80 -5.83 -12.39
N CYS A 75 3.99 -5.00 -13.02
CA CYS A 75 2.98 -4.19 -12.34
C CYS A 75 1.60 -4.50 -12.90
N LEU A 76 0.59 -4.49 -12.05
CA LEU A 76 -0.79 -4.66 -12.49
C LEU A 76 -1.20 -3.44 -13.30
N SER A 77 -1.20 -3.57 -14.62
CA SER A 77 -1.82 -2.63 -15.53
C SER A 77 -3.23 -3.13 -15.83
N SER A 78 -4.24 -2.25 -15.76
CA SER A 78 -5.50 -2.54 -16.42
C SER A 78 -5.20 -2.56 -17.92
N GLU A 79 -5.12 -3.75 -18.51
CA GLU A 79 -5.19 -3.88 -19.97
C GLU A 79 -6.64 -3.58 -20.40
N LEU A 80 -7.03 -2.30 -20.35
CA LEU A 80 -8.03 -1.81 -21.28
C LEU A 80 -7.30 -1.75 -22.63
N GLY A 81 -7.09 -2.92 -23.23
CA GLY A 81 -6.62 -3.01 -24.60
C GLY A 81 -7.63 -2.23 -25.40
N ASN A 82 -7.25 -1.03 -25.88
CA ASN A 82 -8.09 -0.05 -26.55
C ASN A 82 -9.01 -0.80 -27.53
N PRO A 83 -10.25 -1.16 -27.14
CA PRO A 83 -11.12 -1.83 -28.07
C PRO A 83 -11.31 -0.75 -29.11
N ALA A 84 -10.97 -1.05 -30.37
CA ALA A 84 -11.29 -0.15 -31.46
C ALA A 84 -12.76 0.21 -31.25
N LEU A 85 -13.05 1.46 -30.87
CA LEU A 85 -14.41 1.93 -30.68
C LEU A 85 -15.02 1.93 -32.07
N TYR A 86 -15.54 0.78 -32.51
CA TYR A 86 -16.51 0.74 -33.57
C TYR A 86 -17.80 1.29 -32.93
N SER A 87 -17.95 2.61 -33.01
CA SER A 87 -19.29 3.20 -32.97
C SER A 87 -20.04 2.64 -34.17
N LEU A 88 -20.73 1.52 -33.98
CA LEU A 88 -21.70 1.04 -34.96
C LEU A 88 -22.72 2.17 -35.10
N PRO A 89 -22.96 2.70 -36.31
CA PRO A 89 -24.02 3.67 -36.50
C PRO A 89 -25.33 3.00 -36.11
N VAL A 90 -25.99 3.53 -35.08
CA VAL A 90 -27.39 3.20 -34.78
C VAL A 90 -28.20 3.84 -35.89
N ASP A 91 -28.61 3.03 -36.87
CA ASP A 91 -29.51 3.47 -37.93
C ASP A 91 -30.90 3.65 -37.32
N GLY A 92 -31.18 4.89 -36.90
CA GLY A 92 -32.50 5.31 -36.46
C GLY A 92 -33.39 5.51 -37.68
N GLN A 93 -34.04 4.44 -38.15
CA GLN A 93 -35.13 4.56 -39.12
C GLN A 93 -36.39 5.09 -38.40
N VAL A 94 -36.77 6.32 -38.72
CA VAL A 94 -38.11 6.90 -38.56
C VAL A 94 -38.85 6.80 -39.89
#